data_AF-A0A2G8L8D2-F1
#
_entry.id   AF-A0A2G8L8D2-F1
#
_cell.length_a   1.000
_cell.length_b   1.000
_cell.length_c   1.000
_cell.angle_alpha   90.00
_cell.angle_beta   90.00
_cell.angle_gamma   90.00
#
_symmetry.space_group_name_H-M   'P 1'
#
loop_
_entity.id
_entity.type
_entity.pdbx_description
1 polymer ?
#
loop_
_entity_poly.entity_id
_entity_poly.type
_entity_poly.pdbx_seq_one_letter_code
_entity_poly.pdbx_strand_id
1 'polypeptide(L)'
;MWELAAQVCSISNSNNYVTFDGEEFSVNSNCRYTLLTTPNSLTVFSVQIWYNDCEGQIEFVLCINYGSLMIYLRPGHVVEVNGARAQFPIVLEGVKITKVDGKLVVVINNHRIVYGKNGYVLIQASTSISGLTDGLCGNSNGIQDELSQFVQFGDGAAIAYANSFIDQSLPTCIEPDPSSVPQPPGCMPANVAAAQTLCSILNDMTGENEGRETRKKN
;
A
#
# COMPACT_ATOMS: atom_id res chain seq x y z
N MET A 1 -23.85 8.83 -4.76
CA MET A 1 -22.96 9.99 -4.52
C MET A 1 -21.60 9.41 -4.24
N TRP A 2 -20.67 9.59 -5.16
CA TRP A 2 -19.28 9.21 -5.01
C TRP A 2 -18.60 10.38 -4.28
N GLU A 3 -17.90 10.13 -3.18
CA GLU A 3 -17.10 11.17 -2.53
C GLU A 3 -15.87 11.43 -3.40
N LEU A 4 -15.71 12.70 -3.79
CA LEU A 4 -14.57 13.25 -4.54
C LEU A 4 -13.27 13.36 -3.73
N ALA A 5 -13.25 12.92 -2.47
CA ALA A 5 -12.18 13.20 -1.52
C ALA A 5 -11.67 11.95 -0.78
N ALA A 6 -11.70 10.78 -1.42
CA ALA A 6 -11.10 9.60 -0.80
C ALA A 6 -9.58 9.60 -1.00
N GLN A 7 -8.83 9.51 0.10
CA GLN A 7 -7.38 9.36 0.06
C GLN A 7 -7.04 7.89 -0.22
N VAL A 8 -6.06 7.66 -1.10
CA VAL A 8 -5.70 6.33 -1.59
C VAL A 8 -4.24 6.06 -1.29
N CYS A 9 -3.99 5.04 -0.49
CA CYS A 9 -2.66 4.45 -0.31
C CYS A 9 -2.49 3.29 -1.30
N SER A 10 -1.31 3.19 -1.91
CA SER A 10 -1.01 2.13 -2.88
C SER A 10 0.30 1.42 -2.58
N ILE A 11 0.33 0.11 -2.85
CA ILE A 11 1.50 -0.73 -2.68
C ILE A 11 1.69 -1.54 -3.96
N SER A 12 2.85 -1.41 -4.58
CA SER A 12 3.22 -2.18 -5.77
C SER A 12 3.79 -3.54 -5.38
N ASN A 13 3.91 -4.41 -6.38
CA ASN A 13 4.57 -5.72 -6.25
C ASN A 13 6.11 -5.64 -6.17
N SER A 14 6.68 -4.43 -6.22
CA SER A 14 8.11 -4.16 -6.08
C SER A 14 8.41 -3.39 -4.79
N ASN A 15 7.48 -3.40 -3.84
CA ASN A 15 7.57 -2.69 -2.55
C ASN A 15 7.74 -1.17 -2.70
N ASN A 16 7.08 -0.59 -3.69
CA ASN A 16 6.88 0.85 -3.76
C ASN A 16 5.58 1.18 -3.06
N TYR A 17 5.61 2.20 -2.23
CA TYR A 17 4.52 2.69 -1.41
C TYR A 17 4.20 4.12 -1.82
N VAL A 18 2.92 4.43 -1.85
CA VAL A 18 2.41 5.81 -1.93
C VAL A 18 1.46 5.97 -0.76
N THR A 19 1.74 6.91 0.15
CA THR A 19 0.90 7.19 1.32
C THR A 19 -0.44 7.79 0.91
N PHE A 20 -1.36 7.93 1.87
CA PHE A 20 -2.62 8.64 1.64
C PHE A 20 -2.44 10.09 1.18
N ASP A 21 -1.37 10.73 1.66
CA ASP A 21 -1.04 12.12 1.39
C ASP A 21 -0.14 12.27 0.15
N GLY A 22 0.34 11.15 -0.40
CA GLY A 22 1.07 11.08 -1.67
C GLY A 22 2.58 11.07 -1.53
N GLU A 23 3.12 10.85 -0.33
CA GLU A 23 4.55 10.61 -0.13
C GLU A 23 4.94 9.26 -0.76
N GLU A 24 5.96 9.25 -1.61
CA GLU A 24 6.41 8.06 -2.33
C GLU A 24 7.71 7.51 -1.75
N PHE A 25 7.77 6.20 -1.48
CA PHE A 25 8.99 5.57 -0.99
C PHE A 25 9.05 4.07 -1.33
N SER A 26 10.25 3.49 -1.27
CA SER A 26 10.48 2.09 -1.59
C SER A 26 11.31 1.41 -0.52
N VAL A 27 10.94 0.17 -0.15
CA VAL A 27 11.67 -0.61 0.86
C VAL A 27 11.85 -2.04 0.40
N ASN A 28 13.10 -2.43 0.18
CA ASN A 28 13.43 -3.80 -0.19
C ASN A 28 13.62 -4.66 1.07
N SER A 29 12.54 -5.33 1.48
CA SER A 29 12.49 -6.13 2.70
C SER A 29 11.44 -7.22 2.58
N ASN A 30 11.64 -8.31 3.31
CA ASN A 30 10.67 -9.40 3.48
C ASN A 30 9.96 -9.35 4.85
N CYS A 31 10.16 -8.29 5.64
CA CYS A 31 9.46 -8.09 6.91
C CYS A 31 7.95 -8.03 6.69
N ARG A 32 7.19 -8.37 7.75
CA ARG A 32 5.76 -8.07 7.79
C ARG A 32 5.58 -6.63 8.26
N TYR A 33 4.92 -5.82 7.45
CA TYR A 33 4.67 -4.42 7.77
C TYR A 33 3.20 -4.16 8.05
N THR A 34 2.93 -3.25 8.99
CA THR A 34 1.59 -2.68 9.18
C THR A 34 1.41 -1.53 8.19
N LEU A 35 0.52 -1.70 7.22
CA LEU A 35 0.20 -0.67 6.21
C LEU A 35 -0.72 0.39 6.77
N LEU A 36 -1.75 -0.04 7.50
CA LEU A 36 -2.74 0.83 8.12
C LEU A 36 -3.12 0.21 9.45
N THR A 37 -3.22 1.04 10.47
CA THR A 37 -3.94 0.81 11.72
C THR A 37 -4.68 2.09 12.10
N THR A 38 -5.71 1.96 12.92
CA THR A 38 -6.54 3.06 13.40
C THR A 38 -6.64 2.98 14.93
N PRO A 39 -5.51 3.15 15.65
CA PRO A 39 -5.43 2.87 17.08
C PRO A 39 -6.36 3.75 17.91
N ASN A 40 -6.68 4.95 17.40
CA ASN A 40 -7.56 5.93 18.03
C ASN A 40 -9.00 5.90 17.46
N SER A 41 -9.34 4.89 16.65
CA SER A 41 -10.68 4.71 16.09
C SER A 41 -11.47 3.64 16.84
N LEU A 42 -12.80 3.78 16.82
CA LEU A 42 -13.73 2.75 17.32
C LEU A 42 -13.64 1.43 16.55
N THR A 43 -13.00 1.45 15.38
CA THR A 43 -12.83 0.31 14.51
C THR A 43 -11.34 0.16 14.21
N VAL A 44 -10.66 -0.67 15.00
CA VAL A 44 -9.27 -1.05 14.73
C VAL A 44 -9.27 -1.98 13.53
N PHE A 45 -8.70 -1.51 12.43
CA PHE A 45 -8.48 -2.32 11.25
C PHE A 45 -7.00 -2.32 10.92
N SER A 46 -6.35 -3.49 10.94
CA SER A 46 -4.97 -3.59 10.50
C SER A 46 -4.86 -4.30 9.16
N VAL A 47 -4.11 -3.67 8.25
CA VAL A 47 -3.67 -4.30 7.00
C VAL A 47 -2.20 -4.63 7.14
N GLN A 48 -1.85 -5.91 7.05
CA GLN A 48 -0.46 -6.32 7.05
C GLN A 48 -0.11 -7.00 5.74
N ILE A 49 1.10 -6.74 5.25
CA ILE A 49 1.68 -7.39 4.09
C ILE A 49 2.78 -8.35 4.53
N TRP A 50 2.74 -9.59 4.06
CA TRP A 50 3.77 -10.59 4.35
C TRP A 50 4.36 -11.15 3.06
N TYR A 51 5.67 -11.40 3.08
CA TYR A 51 6.50 -11.84 1.96
C TYR A 51 7.19 -13.16 2.32
N ASN A 52 6.45 -14.26 2.46
CA ASN A 52 7.07 -15.59 2.47
C ASN A 52 6.04 -16.72 2.29
N ASP A 53 6.39 -17.75 1.54
CA ASP A 53 5.99 -19.12 1.83
C ASP A 53 7.19 -19.91 2.39
N CYS A 54 6.96 -21.10 2.94
CA CYS A 54 8.04 -21.96 3.45
C CYS A 54 9.01 -22.47 2.36
N GLU A 55 8.78 -22.15 1.08
CA GLU A 55 9.49 -22.66 -0.10
C GLU A 55 10.27 -21.56 -0.87
N GLY A 56 10.26 -20.31 -0.38
CA GLY A 56 10.99 -19.19 -0.98
C GLY A 56 10.25 -18.49 -2.13
N GLN A 57 8.94 -18.69 -2.28
CA GLN A 57 8.12 -17.88 -3.17
C GLN A 57 7.64 -16.60 -2.48
N ILE A 58 7.70 -15.49 -3.20
CA ILE A 58 7.16 -14.21 -2.73
C ILE A 58 5.64 -14.23 -2.91
N GLU A 59 4.93 -14.73 -1.91
CA GLU A 59 3.47 -14.63 -1.86
C GLU A 59 3.06 -13.33 -1.17
N PHE A 60 2.44 -12.40 -1.91
CA PHE A 60 1.86 -11.18 -1.35
C PHE A 60 0.61 -11.52 -0.55
N VAL A 61 0.71 -11.76 0.75
CA VAL A 61 -0.46 -12.07 1.58
C VAL A 61 -0.93 -10.81 2.30
N LEU A 62 -2.23 -10.51 2.17
CA LEU A 62 -2.85 -9.40 2.91
C LEU A 62 -3.62 -9.95 4.11
N CYS A 63 -3.19 -9.59 5.32
CA CYS A 63 -3.90 -9.89 6.55
C CYS A 63 -4.75 -8.68 6.98
N ILE A 64 -6.01 -8.93 7.31
CA ILE A 64 -7.07 -7.95 7.56
C ILE A 64 -7.70 -8.35 8.90
N ASN A 65 -7.42 -7.58 9.96
CA ASN A 65 -8.01 -7.80 11.29
C ASN A 65 -9.14 -6.81 11.54
N TYR A 66 -10.37 -7.27 11.75
CA TYR A 66 -11.54 -6.42 12.00
C TYR A 66 -12.49 -7.07 12.99
N GLY A 67 -12.69 -6.46 14.16
CA GLY A 67 -13.55 -7.04 15.20
C GLY A 67 -13.06 -8.43 15.63
N SER A 68 -13.88 -9.47 15.40
CA SER A 68 -13.52 -10.86 15.66
C SER A 68 -12.93 -11.60 14.45
N LEU A 69 -12.84 -10.93 13.30
CA LEU A 69 -12.44 -11.52 12.03
C LEU A 69 -10.94 -11.34 11.79
N MET A 70 -10.26 -12.45 11.51
CA MET A 70 -8.93 -12.50 10.89
C MET A 70 -9.09 -13.01 9.45
N ILE A 71 -8.88 -12.11 8.48
CA ILE A 71 -9.08 -12.38 7.06
C ILE A 71 -7.72 -12.38 6.35
N TYR A 72 -7.43 -13.44 5.58
CA TYR A 72 -6.25 -13.52 4.74
C TYR A 72 -6.67 -13.53 3.26
N LEU A 73 -6.09 -12.62 2.48
CA LEU A 73 -6.17 -12.62 1.02
C LEU A 73 -4.85 -13.15 0.48
N ARG A 74 -4.91 -14.25 -0.27
CA ARG A 74 -3.72 -14.93 -0.81
C ARG A 74 -3.68 -14.85 -2.33
N PRO A 75 -2.49 -15.08 -2.94
CA PRO A 75 -2.37 -15.30 -4.38
C PRO A 75 -3.39 -16.33 -4.90
N GLY A 76 -3.78 -16.19 -6.16
CA GLY A 76 -4.85 -17.02 -6.74
C GLY A 76 -6.27 -16.67 -6.28
N HIS A 77 -6.43 -15.60 -5.50
CA HIS A 77 -7.71 -15.14 -4.93
C HIS A 77 -8.34 -16.12 -3.93
N VAL A 78 -7.50 -16.82 -3.17
CA VAL A 78 -7.94 -17.63 -2.03
C VAL A 78 -8.19 -16.69 -0.85
N VAL A 79 -9.36 -16.84 -0.21
CA VAL A 79 -9.74 -16.07 0.98
C VAL A 79 -9.92 -17.03 2.14
N GLU A 80 -9.24 -16.75 3.25
CA GLU A 80 -9.41 -17.47 4.51
C GLU A 80 -9.97 -16.50 5.55
N VAL A 81 -10.96 -16.94 6.32
CA VAL A 81 -11.56 -16.19 7.44
C VAL A 81 -11.49 -17.07 8.67
N ASN A 82 -10.86 -16.58 9.74
CA ASN A 82 -10.68 -17.30 11.00
C ASN A 82 -10.11 -18.72 10.81
N GLY A 83 -9.16 -18.86 9.88
CA GLY A 83 -8.48 -20.13 9.57
C GLY A 83 -9.23 -21.07 8.62
N ALA A 84 -10.43 -20.71 8.16
CA ALA A 84 -11.20 -21.51 7.21
C ALA A 84 -11.29 -20.84 5.84
N ARG A 85 -11.15 -21.61 4.75
CA ARG A 85 -11.36 -21.10 3.39
C ARG A 85 -12.83 -20.71 3.19
N ALA A 86 -13.05 -19.51 2.67
CA ALA A 86 -14.37 -18.96 2.41
C ALA A 86 -14.70 -18.97 0.90
N GLN A 87 -15.98 -19.12 0.57
CA GLN A 87 -16.49 -19.08 -0.80
C GLN A 87 -17.24 -17.77 -1.07
N PHE A 88 -17.15 -17.28 -2.31
CA PHE A 88 -17.78 -16.01 -2.71
C PHE A 88 -19.30 -16.15 -2.95
N PRO A 89 -20.07 -15.05 -2.75
CA PRO A 89 -19.67 -13.80 -2.11
C PRO A 89 -19.57 -13.96 -0.59
N ILE A 90 -18.60 -13.29 0.03
CA ILE A 90 -18.37 -13.38 1.48
C ILE A 90 -18.99 -12.12 2.11
N VAL A 91 -19.92 -12.29 3.05
CA VAL A 91 -20.54 -11.18 3.80
C VAL A 91 -20.64 -11.59 5.27
N LEU A 92 -19.85 -10.96 6.14
CA LEU A 92 -19.68 -11.36 7.53
C LEU A 92 -19.43 -10.11 8.38
N GLU A 93 -20.18 -9.90 9.47
CA GLU A 93 -19.92 -8.84 10.47
C GLU A 93 -19.65 -7.43 9.89
N GLY A 94 -20.34 -7.03 8.81
CA GLY A 94 -20.13 -5.73 8.16
C GLY A 94 -18.98 -5.68 7.15
N VAL A 95 -18.27 -6.79 6.96
CA VAL A 95 -17.28 -7.00 5.89
C VAL A 95 -17.95 -7.65 4.68
N LYS A 96 -17.69 -7.12 3.48
CA LYS A 96 -18.07 -7.74 2.21
C LYS A 96 -16.84 -7.97 1.35
N ILE A 97 -16.64 -9.20 0.89
CA ILE A 97 -15.54 -9.56 -0.02
C ILE A 97 -16.13 -10.11 -1.32
N THR A 98 -15.70 -9.53 -2.44
CA THR A 98 -16.15 -9.90 -3.78
C THR A 98 -14.97 -10.05 -4.73
N LYS A 99 -15.17 -10.83 -5.79
CA LYS A 99 -14.23 -10.96 -6.89
C LYS A 99 -14.76 -10.16 -8.08
N VAL A 100 -14.02 -9.15 -8.52
CA VAL A 100 -14.39 -8.25 -9.62
C VAL A 100 -13.18 -8.09 -10.54
N ASP A 101 -13.33 -8.38 -11.83
CA ASP A 101 -12.29 -8.21 -12.86
C ASP A 101 -10.92 -8.77 -12.50
N GLY A 102 -10.91 -9.96 -11.88
CA GLY A 102 -9.67 -10.59 -11.43
C GLY A 102 -8.98 -9.85 -10.29
N LYS A 103 -9.74 -9.18 -9.42
CA LYS A 103 -9.30 -8.53 -8.18
C LYS A 103 -10.21 -8.99 -7.05
N LEU A 104 -9.69 -9.00 -5.83
CA LEU A 104 -10.49 -9.06 -4.62
C LEU A 104 -10.80 -7.64 -4.16
N VAL A 105 -12.08 -7.39 -3.87
CA VAL A 105 -12.55 -6.12 -3.32
C VAL A 105 -13.16 -6.42 -1.96
N VAL A 106 -12.52 -5.91 -0.92
CA VAL A 106 -13.01 -5.92 0.46
C VAL A 106 -13.62 -4.55 0.77
N VAL A 107 -14.81 -4.54 1.35
CA VAL A 107 -15.47 -3.33 1.84
C VAL A 107 -15.76 -3.50 3.32
N ILE A 108 -15.28 -2.57 4.15
CA ILE A 108 -15.42 -2.55 5.61
C ILE A 108 -15.72 -1.10 6.02
N ASN A 109 -16.86 -0.80 6.64
CA ASN A 109 -17.20 0.55 7.13
C ASN A 109 -16.85 1.71 6.17
N ASN A 110 -17.21 1.58 4.89
CA ASN A 110 -16.88 2.53 3.79
C ASN A 110 -15.41 2.62 3.38
N HIS A 111 -14.51 1.90 4.04
CA HIS A 111 -13.16 1.63 3.54
C HIS A 111 -13.22 0.57 2.44
N ARG A 112 -12.38 0.72 1.43
CA ARG A 112 -12.27 -0.24 0.32
C ARG A 112 -10.84 -0.67 0.15
N ILE A 113 -10.62 -1.97 0.10
CA ILE A 113 -9.31 -2.56 -0.15
C ILE A 113 -9.41 -3.38 -1.43
N VAL A 114 -8.50 -3.12 -2.36
CA VAL A 114 -8.38 -3.85 -3.61
C VAL A 114 -7.08 -4.62 -3.60
N TYR A 115 -7.18 -5.94 -3.73
CA TYR A 115 -6.04 -6.84 -3.83
C TYR A 115 -6.02 -7.48 -5.22
N GLY A 116 -4.98 -7.21 -5.99
CA GLY A 116 -4.84 -7.67 -7.37
C GLY A 116 -4.01 -8.92 -7.54
N LYS A 117 -4.14 -9.57 -8.71
CA LYS A 117 -3.37 -10.79 -9.06
C LYS A 117 -1.85 -10.65 -8.95
N ASN A 118 -1.32 -9.45 -9.17
CA ASN A 118 0.12 -9.22 -9.18
C ASN A 118 0.67 -8.86 -7.79
N GLY A 119 -0.15 -8.92 -6.73
CA GLY A 119 0.25 -8.50 -5.39
C GLY A 119 0.12 -6.99 -5.14
N TYR A 120 -0.36 -6.22 -6.11
CA TYR A 120 -0.66 -4.80 -5.88
C TYR A 120 -1.85 -4.65 -4.93
N VAL A 121 -1.76 -3.66 -4.04
CA VAL A 121 -2.79 -3.33 -3.05
C VAL A 121 -3.18 -1.87 -3.20
N LEU A 122 -4.47 -1.58 -3.15
CA LEU A 122 -5.00 -0.22 -2.99
C LEU A 122 -5.87 -0.19 -1.73
N ILE A 123 -5.63 0.79 -0.88
CA ILE A 123 -6.46 1.06 0.30
C ILE A 123 -7.07 2.44 0.10
N GLN A 124 -8.38 2.47 -0.04
CA GLN A 124 -9.16 3.70 -0.08
C GLN A 124 -9.79 3.88 1.30
N ALA A 125 -9.30 4.88 2.03
CA ALA A 125 -9.82 5.21 3.35
C ALA A 125 -11.00 6.19 3.23
N SER A 126 -12.03 5.97 4.07
CA SER A 126 -13.07 6.96 4.30
C SER A 126 -12.46 8.23 4.91
N THR A 127 -12.94 9.40 4.50
CA THR A 127 -12.54 10.71 5.07
C THR A 127 -12.77 10.78 6.58
N SER A 128 -13.67 9.94 7.11
CA SER A 128 -13.98 9.85 8.54
C SER A 128 -12.79 9.42 9.43
N ILE A 129 -11.71 8.88 8.85
CA ILE A 129 -10.49 8.49 9.59
C ILE A 129 -9.27 9.36 9.24
N SER A 130 -9.46 10.48 8.53
CA SER A 130 -8.38 11.43 8.23
C SER A 130 -7.73 11.94 9.51
N GLY A 131 -6.39 11.91 9.56
CA GLY A 131 -5.61 12.26 10.76
C GLY A 131 -5.63 11.20 11.87
N LEU A 132 -6.33 10.07 11.68
CA LEU A 132 -6.49 9.00 12.68
C LEU A 132 -5.84 7.69 12.26
N THR A 133 -5.14 7.67 11.12
CA THR A 133 -4.41 6.51 10.62
C THR A 133 -2.97 6.51 11.12
N ASP A 134 -2.38 5.33 11.16
CA ASP A 134 -0.96 5.13 11.40
C ASP A 134 -0.50 3.87 10.63
N GLY A 135 0.79 3.71 10.37
CA GLY A 135 1.34 2.69 9.47
C GLY A 135 2.02 3.26 8.22
N LEU A 136 2.47 2.38 7.33
CA LEU A 136 3.16 2.77 6.07
C LEU A 136 2.32 3.62 5.12
N CYS A 137 1.00 3.64 5.26
CA CYS A 137 0.12 4.50 4.49
C CYS A 137 0.04 5.93 5.04
N GLY A 138 0.75 6.26 6.11
CA GLY A 138 0.76 7.59 6.72
C GLY A 138 -0.44 7.87 7.61
N ASN A 139 -0.56 9.13 8.02
CA ASN A 139 -1.56 9.61 8.97
C ASN A 139 -2.80 10.25 8.32
N SER A 140 -2.82 10.40 6.99
CA SER A 140 -3.97 10.86 6.22
C SER A 140 -4.37 12.31 6.58
N ASN A 141 -3.41 13.17 6.91
CA ASN A 141 -3.65 14.54 7.40
C ASN A 141 -3.65 15.63 6.30
N GLY A 142 -3.38 15.25 5.04
CA GLY A 142 -3.26 16.13 3.89
C GLY A 142 -1.85 16.71 3.67
N ILE A 143 -0.84 16.24 4.39
CA ILE A 143 0.54 16.76 4.37
C ILE A 143 1.50 15.61 4.07
N GLN A 144 2.32 15.78 3.04
CA GLN A 144 3.41 14.85 2.68
C GLN A 144 4.61 15.10 3.60
N ASP A 145 4.59 14.52 4.80
CA ASP A 145 5.62 14.74 5.83
C ASP A 145 6.07 13.48 6.58
N GLU A 146 5.65 12.29 6.15
CA GLU A 146 5.86 11.03 6.85
C GLU A 146 7.36 10.71 7.06
N LEU A 147 8.20 11.03 6.06
CA LEU A 147 9.65 10.82 6.10
C LEU A 147 10.41 11.94 6.82
N SER A 148 9.77 13.09 7.10
CA SER A 148 10.45 14.30 7.60
C SER A 148 11.09 14.09 8.99
N GLN A 149 10.53 13.19 9.80
CA GLN A 149 11.06 12.81 11.11
C GLN A 149 12.30 11.88 11.04
N PHE A 150 12.64 11.39 9.84
CA PHE A 150 13.74 10.45 9.58
C PHE A 150 14.87 11.07 8.74
N VAL A 151 14.87 12.40 8.55
CA VAL A 151 15.86 13.13 7.74
C VAL A 151 17.31 12.92 8.16
N GLN A 152 17.55 12.56 9.43
CA GLN A 152 18.88 12.21 9.95
C GLN A 152 19.50 10.98 9.26
N PHE A 153 18.69 10.15 8.61
CA PHE A 153 19.15 8.97 7.87
C PHE A 153 19.46 9.27 6.40
N GLY A 154 19.25 10.51 5.91
CA GLY A 154 19.49 10.87 4.52
C GLY A 154 18.72 9.96 3.55
N ASP A 155 19.43 9.32 2.61
CA ASP A 155 18.87 8.34 1.68
C ASP A 155 18.18 7.16 2.38
N GLY A 156 18.52 6.89 3.65
CA GLY A 156 17.93 5.85 4.48
C GLY A 156 16.61 6.21 5.15
N ALA A 157 16.10 7.43 4.98
CA ALA A 157 14.89 7.89 5.67
C ALA A 157 13.68 6.98 5.42
N ALA A 158 13.49 6.50 4.18
CA ALA A 158 12.43 5.56 3.82
C ALA A 158 12.54 4.22 4.56
N ILE A 159 13.76 3.70 4.70
CA ILE A 159 14.01 2.45 5.44
C ILE A 159 13.72 2.65 6.92
N ALA A 160 14.21 3.74 7.51
CA ALA A 160 13.99 4.06 8.91
C ALA A 160 12.50 4.26 9.23
N TYR A 161 11.78 4.97 8.35
CA TYR A 161 10.32 5.11 8.43
C TYR A 161 9.63 3.74 8.37
N ALA A 162 9.98 2.89 7.42
CA ALA A 162 9.29 1.61 7.33
C ALA A 162 9.58 0.68 8.51
N ASN A 163 10.81 0.70 9.04
CA ASN A 163 11.21 -0.11 10.17
C ASN A 163 10.36 0.17 11.42
N SER A 164 9.82 1.39 11.60
CA SER A 164 8.92 1.68 12.73
C SER A 164 7.58 0.96 12.66
N PHE A 165 7.26 0.33 11.51
CA PHE A 165 6.00 -0.39 11.30
C PHE A 165 6.17 -1.90 11.07
N ILE A 166 7.35 -2.44 11.39
CA ILE A 166 7.60 -3.89 11.37
C ILE A 166 6.79 -4.56 12.48
N ASP A 167 6.08 -5.62 12.12
CA ASP A 167 5.44 -6.50 13.08
C ASP A 167 6.47 -7.45 13.71
N GLN A 168 6.91 -7.08 14.92
CA GLN A 168 7.94 -7.79 15.69
C GLN A 168 7.50 -9.17 16.19
N SER A 169 6.24 -9.58 16.00
CA SER A 169 5.79 -10.93 16.40
C SER A 169 6.32 -12.05 15.49
N LEU A 170 6.95 -11.72 14.36
CA LEU A 170 7.68 -12.65 13.51
C LEU A 170 9.19 -12.54 13.75
N PRO A 171 9.82 -13.46 14.53
CA PRO A 171 11.21 -13.34 14.96
C PRO A 171 12.25 -13.56 13.84
N THR A 172 11.82 -13.82 12.61
CA THR A 172 12.69 -14.23 11.50
C THR A 172 13.02 -13.11 10.52
N CYS A 173 12.48 -11.91 10.69
CA CYS A 173 12.74 -10.82 9.76
C CYS A 173 14.03 -10.08 10.12
N ILE A 174 14.89 -9.85 9.13
CA ILE A 174 16.10 -9.02 9.28
C ILE A 174 15.72 -7.60 8.90
N GLU A 175 15.69 -6.69 9.87
CA GLU A 175 15.42 -5.28 9.61
C GLU A 175 16.51 -4.71 8.67
N PRO A 176 16.14 -4.07 7.56
CA PRO A 176 17.12 -3.42 6.70
C PRO A 176 17.81 -2.27 7.43
N ASP A 177 19.13 -2.15 7.32
CA ASP A 177 19.89 -1.06 7.94
C ASP A 177 19.73 0.23 7.12
N PRO A 178 19.17 1.31 7.70
CA PRO A 178 19.03 2.61 7.03
C PRO A 178 20.36 3.22 6.56
N SER A 179 21.49 2.80 7.14
CA SER A 179 22.83 3.28 6.78
C SER A 179 23.40 2.56 5.55
N SER A 180 22.75 1.49 5.10
CA SER A 180 23.25 0.56 4.10
C SER A 180 22.54 0.65 2.74
N VAL A 181 21.94 1.81 2.41
CA VAL A 181 21.20 2.00 1.17
C VAL A 181 22.11 1.73 -0.03
N PRO A 182 21.83 0.69 -0.85
CA PRO A 182 22.62 0.44 -2.05
C PRO A 182 22.47 1.64 -2.97
N GLN A 183 23.60 2.18 -3.43
CA GLN A 183 23.57 3.17 -4.50
C GLN A 183 22.90 2.52 -5.71
N PRO A 184 21.83 3.11 -6.27
CA PRO A 184 21.16 2.53 -7.42
C PRO A 184 22.20 2.35 -8.54
N PRO A 185 22.22 1.20 -9.25
CA PRO A 185 23.09 1.07 -10.40
C PRO A 185 22.81 2.25 -11.33
N GLY A 186 23.88 2.97 -11.71
CA GLY A 186 23.74 4.18 -12.51
C GLY A 186 22.81 3.93 -13.69
N CYS A 187 21.77 4.75 -13.82
CA CYS A 187 20.76 4.58 -14.87
C CYS A 187 21.47 4.56 -16.23
N MET A 188 21.42 3.43 -16.93
CA MET A 188 22.04 3.31 -18.24
C MET A 188 21.27 4.24 -19.21
N PRO A 189 21.92 5.17 -19.92
CA PRO A 189 21.21 6.21 -20.69
C PRO A 189 20.21 5.65 -21.72
N ALA A 190 20.51 4.49 -22.31
CA ALA A 190 19.61 3.80 -23.23
C ALA A 190 18.30 3.36 -22.56
N ASN A 191 18.36 2.90 -21.30
CA ASN A 191 17.17 2.50 -20.53
C ASN A 191 16.33 3.72 -20.13
N VAL A 192 16.97 4.86 -19.87
CA VAL A 192 16.28 6.12 -19.56
C VAL A 192 15.47 6.62 -20.75
N ALA A 193 16.09 6.69 -21.94
CA ALA A 193 15.41 7.16 -23.15
C ALA A 193 14.23 6.26 -23.54
N ALA A 194 14.42 4.94 -23.45
CA ALA A 194 13.36 3.96 -23.69
C ALA A 194 12.22 4.09 -22.66
N ALA A 195 12.54 4.21 -21.37
CA ALA A 195 11.55 4.37 -20.31
C ALA A 195 10.76 5.68 -20.47
N GLN A 196 11.44 6.81 -20.76
CA GLN A 196 10.79 8.10 -20.99
C GLN A 196 9.78 8.06 -22.13
N THR A 197 10.12 7.38 -23.24
CA THR A 197 9.23 7.22 -24.39
C THR A 197 7.97 6.42 -24.05
N LEU A 198 8.10 5.37 -23.23
CA LEU A 198 6.96 4.58 -22.79
C LEU A 198 6.09 5.36 -21.79
N CYS A 199 6.71 6.09 -20.85
CA CYS A 199 5.99 6.93 -19.88
C CYS A 199 5.22 8.06 -20.57
N SER A 200 5.79 8.70 -21.61
CA SER A 200 5.08 9.77 -22.33
C SER A 200 3.81 9.26 -23.01
N ILE A 201 3.84 8.05 -23.58
CA ILE A 201 2.64 7.43 -24.15
C ILE A 201 1.56 7.22 -23.08
N LEU A 202 1.94 6.72 -21.89
CA LEU A 202 1.00 6.51 -20.79
C LEU A 202 0.38 7.82 -20.30
N ASN A 203 1.18 8.89 -20.18
CA ASN A 203 0.72 10.20 -19.73
C ASN A 203 -0.18 10.90 -20.77
N ASP A 204 0.05 10.66 -22.05
CA ASP A 204 -0.81 11.17 -23.12
C ASP A 204 -2.17 10.43 -23.13
N MET A 205 -2.23 9.18 -22.68
CA MET A 205 -3.48 8.41 -22.56
C MET A 205 -4.30 8.76 -21.31
N THR A 206 -3.70 9.34 -20.26
CA THR A 206 -4.40 9.75 -19.03
C THR A 206 -4.98 11.18 -19.08
N GLY A 207 -4.72 11.95 -20.14
CA GLY A 207 -5.32 13.26 -20.35
C GLY A 207 -4.82 14.38 -19.43
N GLU A 208 -3.68 14.20 -18.76
CA GLU A 208 -3.12 15.23 -17.87
C GLU A 208 -2.54 16.46 -18.60
N ASN A 209 -2.46 16.42 -19.94
CA ASN A 209 -1.88 17.51 -20.74
C ASN A 209 -2.90 18.48 -21.38
N GLU A 210 -4.22 18.25 -21.29
CA GLU A 210 -5.19 19.23 -21.84
C GLU A 210 -5.47 20.42 -20.89
N GLY A 211 -4.97 20.39 -19.65
CA GLY A 211 -5.24 21.42 -18.64
C GLY A 211 -4.17 22.49 -18.44
N ARG A 212 -2.95 22.34 -18.99
CA ARG A 212 -1.81 23.21 -18.65
C ARG A 212 -1.43 24.25 -19.70
N GLU A 213 -2.03 24.22 -20.90
CA GLU A 213 -1.68 25.15 -21.99
C GLU A 213 -2.50 26.47 -22.05
N THR A 214 -3.56 26.66 -21.27
CA THR A 214 -4.38 27.90 -21.38
C THR A 214 -4.11 28.99 -20.35
N ARG A 215 -3.07 28.87 -19.49
CA ARG A 215 -2.68 29.96 -18.56
C ARG A 215 -1.42 30.73 -18.96
N LYS A 216 -1.20 30.89 -20.27
CA LYS A 216 -0.34 31.93 -20.85
C LYS A 216 -1.03 32.58 -22.06
N LYS A 217 -2.07 33.38 -21.80
CA LYS A 217 -2.47 34.58 -22.56
C LYS A 217 -3.81 35.10 -22.04
N ASN A 218 -3.73 36.04 -21.12
CA ASN A 218 -4.41 37.34 -21.17
C ASN A 218 -3.93 38.19 -20.00
#